data_AF-A0A9P7TBT9-F1
#
_entry.id   AF-A0A9P7TBT9-F1
#
_cell.length_a   1.000
_cell.length_b   1.000
_cell.length_c   1.000
_cell.angle_alpha   90.00
_cell.angle_beta   90.00
_cell.angle_gamma   90.00
#
_symmetry.space_group_name_H-M   'P 1'
#
loop_
_entity.id
_entity.type
_entity.pdbx_description
1 polymer ?
#
loop_
_entity_poly.entity_id
_entity_poly.type
_entity_poly.pdbx_seq_one_letter_code
_entity_poly.pdbx_strand_id
1 'polypeptide(L)'
;MSSSTTHDSDEFLEAAAMTLRKALSRAPPSSLIDHDQLFNAGMKIRKEVAGEAYVSRALQGGQSEFAYPQQQLITEWVWGNIWSRPGLDRKQRSLLNIGIMVGLKSWPELGIHIRGAIRNGLTELELREALLQSTVYCGAPAGLEAFQVAEGILNDMVEKGEYVRTMGGLSEDAKAKAKAEAEAKCS
;
A
#
# COMPACT_ATOMS: atom_id res chain seq x y z
N MET A 1 14.12 13.30 -74.40
CA MET A 1 13.28 12.44 -73.55
C MET A 1 14.15 11.87 -72.43
N SER A 2 14.12 12.46 -71.24
CA SER A 2 14.52 11.83 -69.97
C SER A 2 14.42 12.88 -68.85
N SER A 3 13.32 12.87 -68.10
CA SER A 3 13.18 13.56 -66.80
C SER A 3 11.89 13.09 -66.15
N SER A 4 11.86 11.84 -65.69
CA SER A 4 10.66 11.26 -65.03
C SER A 4 11.01 10.14 -64.06
N THR A 5 12.15 10.21 -63.39
CA THR A 5 12.59 9.15 -62.46
C THR A 5 12.91 9.64 -61.05
N THR A 6 12.94 10.96 -60.80
CA THR A 6 13.22 11.52 -59.48
C THR A 6 11.98 11.78 -58.63
N HIS A 7 10.79 11.89 -59.25
CA HIS A 7 9.54 12.16 -58.51
C HIS A 7 9.00 10.90 -57.81
N ASP A 8 9.09 9.74 -58.48
CA ASP A 8 8.64 8.44 -57.95
C ASP A 8 9.46 7.98 -56.72
N SER A 9 10.76 8.32 -56.66
CA SER A 9 11.61 7.94 -55.53
C SER A 9 11.26 8.69 -54.25
N ASP A 10 10.93 9.97 -54.37
CA ASP A 10 10.57 10.81 -53.22
C ASP A 10 9.19 10.40 -52.68
N GLU A 11 8.24 10.13 -53.57
CA GLU A 11 6.89 9.68 -53.19
C GLU A 11 6.91 8.28 -52.53
N PHE A 12 7.78 7.38 -53.01
CA PHE A 12 8.01 6.09 -52.37
C PHE A 12 8.66 6.20 -50.99
N LEU A 13 9.64 7.08 -50.83
CA LEU A 13 10.28 7.35 -49.54
C LEU A 13 9.31 8.00 -48.55
N GLU A 14 8.44 8.89 -49.03
CA GLU A 14 7.42 9.53 -48.19
C GLU A 14 6.33 8.55 -47.76
N ALA A 15 5.88 7.68 -48.67
CA ALA A 15 4.94 6.59 -48.36
C ALA A 15 5.54 5.57 -47.38
N ALA A 16 6.82 5.22 -47.54
CA ALA A 16 7.56 4.36 -46.62
C ALA A 16 7.70 5.02 -45.24
N ALA A 17 8.08 6.30 -45.19
CA ALA A 17 8.18 7.06 -43.94
C ALA A 17 6.83 7.22 -43.23
N MET A 18 5.74 7.44 -43.98
CA MET A 18 4.38 7.52 -43.44
C MET A 18 3.92 6.17 -42.89
N THR A 19 4.23 5.08 -43.59
CA THR A 19 3.95 3.71 -43.12
C THR A 19 4.75 3.37 -41.86
N LEU A 20 6.03 3.76 -41.82
CA LEU A 20 6.90 3.58 -40.66
C LEU A 20 6.39 4.41 -39.45
N ARG A 21 6.01 5.68 -39.66
CA ARG A 21 5.39 6.53 -38.61
C ARG A 21 4.09 5.92 -38.09
N LYS A 22 3.25 5.38 -38.98
CA LYS A 22 1.98 4.72 -38.63
C LYS A 22 2.19 3.38 -37.90
N ALA A 23 3.27 2.65 -38.22
CA ALA A 23 3.66 1.45 -37.52
C ALA A 23 4.25 1.77 -36.14
N LEU A 24 5.11 2.79 -36.04
CA LEU A 24 5.67 3.29 -34.78
C LEU A 24 4.62 3.92 -33.87
N SER A 25 3.58 4.56 -34.42
CA SER A 25 2.44 5.06 -33.65
C SER A 25 1.45 3.96 -33.23
N ARG A 26 1.58 2.76 -33.80
CA ARG A 26 0.83 1.55 -33.43
C ARG A 26 1.60 0.62 -32.50
N ALA A 27 2.91 0.78 -32.41
CA ALA A 27 3.69 0.15 -31.36
C ALA A 27 3.21 0.71 -30.01
N PRO A 28 2.90 -0.13 -29.02
CA PRO A 28 2.63 0.37 -27.68
C PRO A 28 3.83 1.21 -27.22
N PRO A 29 3.63 2.35 -26.52
CA PRO A 29 4.73 3.15 -26.02
C PRO A 29 5.64 2.24 -25.18
N SER A 30 6.88 2.03 -25.65
CA SER A 30 7.98 1.32 -24.98
C SER A 30 7.58 0.07 -24.19
N SER A 31 7.51 -1.07 -24.86
CA SER A 31 7.20 -2.40 -24.32
C SER A 31 8.33 -3.07 -23.52
N LEU A 32 9.11 -2.32 -22.75
CA LEU A 32 9.99 -2.86 -21.70
C LEU A 32 9.67 -2.12 -20.41
N ILE A 33 9.32 -2.89 -19.37
CA ILE A 33 9.15 -2.35 -18.03
C ILE A 33 10.51 -1.79 -17.59
N ASP A 34 10.56 -0.48 -17.32
CA ASP A 34 11.76 0.14 -16.74
C ASP A 34 11.81 -0.21 -15.24
N HIS A 35 12.52 -1.30 -14.94
CA HIS A 35 12.68 -1.83 -13.59
C HIS A 35 13.39 -0.83 -12.67
N ASP A 36 14.39 -0.10 -13.15
CA ASP A 36 15.12 0.89 -12.36
C ASP A 36 14.21 2.06 -11.99
N GLN A 37 13.38 2.53 -12.94
CA GLN A 37 12.39 3.56 -12.66
C GLN A 37 11.36 3.09 -11.62
N LEU A 38 10.82 1.88 -11.77
CA LEU A 38 9.86 1.30 -10.82
C LEU A 38 10.49 1.12 -9.44
N PHE A 39 11.72 0.61 -9.37
CA PHE A 39 12.41 0.38 -8.11
C PHE A 39 12.67 1.70 -7.39
N ASN A 40 13.18 2.72 -8.09
CA ASN A 40 13.47 4.03 -7.50
C ASN A 40 12.19 4.74 -7.02
N ALA A 41 11.13 4.74 -7.83
CA ALA A 41 9.84 5.29 -7.44
C ALA A 41 9.24 4.51 -6.24
N GLY A 42 9.35 3.19 -6.29
CA GLY A 42 8.87 2.29 -5.25
C GLY A 42 9.58 2.48 -3.94
N MET A 43 10.91 2.64 -3.94
CA MET A 43 11.70 2.89 -2.75
C MET A 43 11.27 4.16 -2.03
N LYS A 44 10.97 5.23 -2.77
CA LYS A 44 10.45 6.47 -2.20
C LYS A 44 9.10 6.25 -1.51
N ILE A 45 8.13 5.69 -2.22
CA ILE A 45 6.77 5.46 -1.69
C ILE A 45 6.81 4.47 -0.50
N ARG A 46 7.57 3.38 -0.62
CA ARG A 46 7.71 2.36 0.42
C ARG A 46 8.20 2.96 1.74
N LYS A 47 9.19 3.85 1.70
CA LYS A 47 9.70 4.55 2.90
C LYS A 47 8.68 5.50 3.50
N GLU A 48 7.96 6.25 2.66
CA GLU A 48 6.93 7.18 3.12
C GLU A 48 5.76 6.45 3.80
N VAL A 49 5.36 5.28 3.30
CA VAL A 49 4.23 4.51 3.84
C VAL A 49 4.65 3.60 5.00
N ALA A 50 5.62 2.71 4.79
CA ALA A 50 6.02 1.71 5.80
C ALA A 50 6.93 2.29 6.88
N GLY A 51 7.54 3.46 6.63
CA GLY A 51 8.49 4.12 7.52
C GLY A 51 9.94 3.70 7.20
N GLU A 52 10.83 4.68 7.18
CA GLU A 52 12.23 4.49 6.77
C GLU A 52 12.96 3.44 7.60
N ALA A 53 12.82 3.47 8.94
CA ALA A 53 13.47 2.49 9.82
C ALA A 53 13.04 1.04 9.53
N TYR A 54 11.77 0.82 9.18
CA TYR A 54 11.28 -0.50 8.81
C TYR A 54 11.89 -0.96 7.47
N VAL A 55 11.88 -0.09 6.47
CA VAL A 55 12.41 -0.40 5.14
C VAL A 55 13.90 -0.70 5.20
N SER A 56 14.68 0.09 5.94
CA SER A 56 16.12 -0.14 6.12
C SER A 56 16.41 -1.51 6.74
N ARG A 57 15.66 -1.92 7.78
CA ARG A 57 15.82 -3.26 8.38
C ARG A 57 15.45 -4.37 7.39
N ALA A 58 14.35 -4.21 6.66
CA ALA A 58 13.91 -5.19 5.67
C ALA A 58 14.95 -5.38 4.55
N LEU A 59 15.57 -4.30 4.07
CA LEU A 59 16.62 -4.35 3.08
C LEU A 59 17.90 -4.98 3.62
N GLN A 60 18.29 -4.68 4.87
CA GLN A 60 19.47 -5.30 5.49
C GLN A 60 19.30 -6.82 5.65
N GLY A 61 18.12 -7.28 6.07
CA GLY A 61 17.83 -8.71 6.19
C GLY A 61 17.63 -9.43 4.85
N GLY A 62 17.31 -8.70 3.78
CA GLY A 62 16.99 -9.24 2.47
C GLY A 62 18.13 -9.15 1.43
N GLN A 63 19.38 -8.99 1.84
CA GLN A 63 20.53 -8.83 0.92
C GLN A 63 21.02 -10.15 0.29
N SER A 64 20.58 -11.31 0.78
CA SER A 64 21.05 -12.58 0.22
C SER A 64 20.53 -12.78 -1.20
N GLU A 65 21.29 -13.50 -2.05
CA GLU A 65 20.86 -13.84 -3.42
C GLU A 65 19.48 -14.53 -3.44
N PHE A 66 19.16 -15.29 -2.40
CA PHE A 66 17.85 -15.92 -2.22
C PHE A 66 16.73 -14.90 -1.93
N ALA A 67 16.97 -13.93 -1.03
CA ALA A 67 15.93 -13.01 -0.56
C ALA A 67 15.81 -11.72 -1.36
N TYR A 68 16.88 -11.30 -2.04
CA TYR A 68 16.92 -10.05 -2.78
C TYR A 68 15.87 -9.95 -3.89
N PRO A 69 15.63 -10.99 -4.72
CA PRO A 69 14.59 -10.93 -5.75
C PRO A 69 13.20 -10.63 -5.18
N GLN A 70 12.90 -11.08 -3.96
CA GLN A 70 11.65 -10.76 -3.29
C GLN A 70 11.58 -9.27 -2.88
N GLN A 71 12.69 -8.69 -2.40
CA GLN A 71 12.74 -7.25 -2.09
C GLN A 71 12.56 -6.40 -3.35
N GLN A 72 13.19 -6.83 -4.46
CA GLN A 72 13.06 -6.18 -5.75
C GLN A 72 11.61 -6.23 -6.25
N LEU A 73 11.01 -7.41 -6.29
CA LEU A 73 9.61 -7.61 -6.72
C LEU A 73 8.65 -6.71 -5.95
N ILE A 74 8.73 -6.71 -4.62
CA ILE A 74 7.83 -5.91 -3.78
C ILE A 74 8.07 -4.41 -4.02
N THR A 75 9.32 -3.98 -4.09
CA THR A 75 9.66 -2.56 -4.29
C THR A 75 9.14 -2.05 -5.63
N GLU A 76 9.38 -2.78 -6.72
CA GLU A 76 8.94 -2.38 -8.05
C GLU A 76 7.43 -2.46 -8.23
N TRP A 77 6.82 -3.60 -7.89
CA TRP A 77 5.45 -3.86 -8.28
C TRP A 77 4.42 -3.37 -7.27
N VAL A 78 4.67 -3.55 -5.98
CA VAL A 78 3.75 -3.03 -4.97
C VAL A 78 3.88 -1.51 -4.95
N TRP A 79 5.09 -1.01 -4.72
CA TRP A 79 5.29 0.40 -4.45
C TRP A 79 5.47 1.25 -5.71
N GLY A 80 6.34 0.81 -6.63
CA GLY A 80 6.64 1.53 -7.87
C GLY A 80 5.50 1.52 -8.87
N ASN A 81 4.74 0.42 -8.93
CA ASN A 81 3.61 0.25 -9.85
C ASN A 81 2.27 0.53 -9.15
N ILE A 82 1.76 -0.38 -8.32
CA ILE A 82 0.35 -0.30 -7.87
C ILE A 82 0.08 0.91 -6.97
N TRP A 83 0.95 1.20 -6.01
CA TRP A 83 0.77 2.30 -5.06
C TRP A 83 1.09 3.68 -5.65
N SER A 84 1.76 3.75 -6.80
CA SER A 84 2.03 5.00 -7.51
C SER A 84 0.92 5.40 -8.48
N ARG A 85 -0.02 4.49 -8.80
CA ARG A 85 -1.11 4.76 -9.75
C ARG A 85 -2.06 5.85 -9.25
N PRO A 86 -2.55 6.71 -10.16
CA PRO A 86 -3.65 7.61 -9.84
C PRO A 86 -4.95 6.83 -9.63
N GLY A 87 -5.95 7.47 -9.01
CA GLY A 87 -7.30 6.94 -8.83
C GLY A 87 -7.67 6.72 -7.36
N LEU A 88 -6.84 5.97 -6.62
CA LEU A 88 -6.98 5.84 -5.17
C LEU A 88 -5.83 6.52 -4.45
N ASP A 89 -6.16 7.35 -3.47
CA ASP A 89 -5.18 7.93 -2.57
C ASP A 89 -4.58 6.87 -1.63
N ARG A 90 -3.54 7.25 -0.89
CA ARG A 90 -2.84 6.30 0.01
C ARG A 90 -3.71 5.83 1.16
N LYS A 91 -4.61 6.69 1.66
CA LYS A 91 -5.52 6.37 2.76
C LYS A 91 -6.51 5.30 2.32
N GLN A 92 -7.09 5.44 1.13
CA GLN A 92 -7.99 4.48 0.52
C GLN A 92 -7.31 3.13 0.24
N ARG A 93 -6.07 3.15 -0.29
CA ARG A 93 -5.29 1.93 -0.50
C ARG A 93 -4.97 1.21 0.81
N SER A 94 -4.57 1.97 1.82
CA SER A 94 -4.37 1.44 3.18
C SER A 94 -5.64 0.79 3.72
N LEU A 95 -6.79 1.46 3.62
CA LEU A 95 -8.09 0.93 4.06
C LEU A 95 -8.44 -0.40 3.38
N LEU A 96 -8.25 -0.50 2.06
CA LEU A 96 -8.45 -1.76 1.33
C LEU A 96 -7.49 -2.86 1.81
N ASN A 97 -6.21 -2.53 1.99
CA ASN A 97 -5.23 -3.49 2.46
C ASN A 97 -5.54 -4.02 3.85
N ILE A 98 -6.12 -3.22 4.76
CA ILE A 98 -6.58 -3.72 6.07
C ILE A 98 -7.56 -4.88 5.87
N GLY A 99 -8.61 -4.69 5.07
CA GLY A 99 -9.60 -5.73 4.83
C GLY A 99 -9.00 -6.97 4.16
N ILE A 100 -8.09 -6.78 3.20
CA ILE A 100 -7.39 -7.88 2.53
C ILE A 100 -6.53 -8.68 3.52
N MET A 101 -5.77 -8.01 4.40
CA MET A 101 -4.92 -8.67 5.38
C MET A 101 -5.74 -9.46 6.42
N VAL A 102 -6.89 -8.93 6.84
CA VAL A 102 -7.83 -9.65 7.71
C VAL A 102 -8.38 -10.90 7.01
N GLY A 103 -8.81 -10.78 5.76
CA GLY A 103 -9.31 -11.92 4.97
C GLY A 103 -8.27 -13.02 4.77
N LEU A 104 -7.00 -12.63 4.56
CA LEU A 104 -5.87 -13.55 4.43
C LEU A 104 -5.36 -14.11 5.79
N LYS A 105 -5.83 -13.56 6.92
CA LYS A 105 -5.34 -13.89 8.28
C LYS A 105 -3.82 -13.71 8.42
N SER A 106 -3.26 -12.73 7.72
CA SER A 106 -1.83 -12.44 7.74
C SER A 106 -1.53 -11.39 8.81
N TRP A 107 -1.50 -11.81 10.07
CA TRP A 107 -1.46 -10.90 11.22
C TRP A 107 -0.19 -10.04 11.35
N PRO A 108 1.02 -10.56 11.10
CA PRO A 108 2.22 -9.72 11.09
C PRO A 108 2.14 -8.61 10.03
N GLU A 109 1.63 -8.94 8.84
CA GLU A 109 1.44 -7.98 7.74
C GLU A 109 0.31 -6.99 8.03
N LEU A 110 -0.79 -7.45 8.65
CA LEU A 110 -1.84 -6.56 9.13
C LEU A 110 -1.26 -5.48 10.04
N GLY A 111 -0.38 -5.84 10.98
CA GLY A 111 0.23 -4.87 11.89
C GLY A 111 1.09 -3.82 11.18
N ILE A 112 1.83 -4.22 10.14
CA ILE A 112 2.59 -3.31 9.27
C ILE A 112 1.63 -2.35 8.55
N HIS A 113 0.54 -2.88 7.98
CA HIS A 113 -0.43 -2.10 7.23
C HIS A 113 -1.26 -1.17 8.11
N ILE A 114 -1.55 -1.52 9.35
CA ILE A 114 -2.22 -0.63 10.33
C ILE A 114 -1.35 0.59 10.60
N ARG A 115 -0.07 0.38 10.92
CA ARG A 115 0.87 1.50 11.17
C ARG A 115 0.98 2.41 9.95
N GLY A 116 1.11 1.83 8.76
CA GLY A 116 1.13 2.58 7.50
C GLY A 116 -0.18 3.32 7.23
N ALA A 117 -1.33 2.74 7.57
CA ALA A 117 -2.63 3.36 7.41
C ALA A 117 -2.78 4.62 8.26
N ILE A 118 -2.38 4.57 9.54
CA ILE A 118 -2.40 5.74 10.43
C ILE A 118 -1.51 6.87 9.88
N ARG A 119 -0.29 6.54 9.39
CA ARG A 119 0.60 7.53 8.75
C ARG A 119 0.01 8.13 7.48
N ASN A 120 -0.75 7.34 6.72
CA ASN A 120 -1.47 7.82 5.54
C ASN A 120 -2.75 8.61 5.88
N GLY A 121 -3.05 8.84 7.17
CA GLY A 121 -4.17 9.67 7.62
C GLY A 121 -5.47 8.91 7.88
N LEU A 122 -5.43 7.57 7.98
CA LEU A 122 -6.55 6.80 8.50
C LEU A 122 -6.73 7.09 10.00
N THR A 123 -7.95 7.37 10.42
CA THR A 123 -8.28 7.59 11.83
C THR A 123 -8.50 6.26 12.56
N GLU A 124 -8.37 6.25 13.90
CA GLU A 124 -8.76 5.08 14.71
C GLU A 124 -10.22 4.67 14.47
N LEU A 125 -11.10 5.63 14.21
CA LEU A 125 -12.50 5.37 13.88
C LEU A 125 -12.62 4.60 12.56
N GLU A 126 -12.01 5.10 11.49
CA GLU A 126 -12.06 4.43 10.18
C GLU A 126 -11.41 3.04 10.22
N LEU A 127 -10.30 2.88 10.96
CA LEU A 127 -9.70 1.57 11.18
C LEU A 127 -10.68 0.62 11.89
N ARG A 128 -11.30 1.07 12.98
CA ARG A 128 -12.30 0.26 13.71
C ARG A 128 -13.45 -0.17 12.81
N GLU A 129 -14.03 0.75 12.04
CA GLU A 129 -15.15 0.43 11.14
C GLU A 129 -14.73 -0.57 10.05
N ALA A 130 -13.50 -0.47 9.53
CA ALA A 130 -12.95 -1.45 8.59
C ALA A 130 -12.85 -2.86 9.22
N LEU A 131 -12.36 -2.94 10.46
CA LEU A 131 -12.25 -4.21 11.17
C LEU A 131 -13.62 -4.81 11.50
N LEU A 132 -14.60 -4.01 11.89
CA LEU A 132 -15.99 -4.46 12.09
C LEU A 132 -16.58 -5.01 10.80
N GLN A 133 -16.42 -4.30 9.68
CA GLN A 133 -16.85 -4.77 8.37
C GLN A 133 -16.19 -6.12 8.04
N SER A 134 -14.87 -6.22 8.15
CA SER A 134 -14.14 -7.47 7.90
C SER A 134 -14.55 -8.59 8.85
N THR A 135 -14.91 -8.29 10.10
CA THR A 135 -15.39 -9.30 11.07
C THR A 135 -16.63 -10.03 10.56
N VAL A 136 -17.59 -9.29 9.97
CA VAL A 136 -18.85 -9.90 9.48
C VAL A 136 -18.61 -10.75 8.24
N TYR A 137 -17.73 -10.33 7.33
CA TYR A 137 -17.49 -11.02 6.06
C TYR A 137 -16.41 -12.11 6.13
N CYS A 138 -15.42 -11.97 7.01
CA CYS A 138 -14.33 -12.94 7.19
C CYS A 138 -14.52 -13.84 8.43
N GLY A 139 -15.56 -13.59 9.22
CA GLY A 139 -15.95 -14.36 10.40
C GLY A 139 -15.43 -13.79 11.72
N ALA A 140 -16.20 -14.02 12.79
CA ALA A 140 -15.90 -13.52 14.13
C ALA A 140 -14.48 -13.84 14.65
N PRO A 141 -13.92 -15.06 14.43
CA PRO A 141 -12.55 -15.36 14.87
C PRO A 141 -11.49 -14.48 14.23
N ALA A 142 -11.59 -14.24 12.91
CA ALA A 142 -10.66 -13.37 12.20
C ALA A 142 -10.77 -11.92 12.67
N GLY A 143 -12.00 -11.46 12.96
CA GLY A 143 -12.24 -10.15 13.57
C GLY A 143 -11.58 -10.00 14.93
N LEU A 144 -11.75 -10.98 15.83
CA LEU A 144 -11.17 -10.93 17.18
C LEU A 144 -9.65 -10.79 17.14
N GLU A 145 -8.97 -11.61 16.33
CA GLU A 145 -7.52 -11.54 16.16
C GLU A 145 -7.10 -10.21 15.52
N ALA A 146 -7.84 -9.71 14.54
CA ALA A 146 -7.55 -8.43 13.90
C ALA A 146 -7.64 -7.24 14.88
N PHE A 147 -8.63 -7.23 15.77
CA PHE A 147 -8.75 -6.22 16.82
C PHE A 147 -7.59 -6.28 17.82
N GLN A 148 -7.17 -7.47 18.23
CA GLN A 148 -6.00 -7.65 19.11
C GLN A 148 -4.72 -7.09 18.46
N VAL A 149 -4.49 -7.39 17.18
CA VAL A 149 -3.37 -6.84 16.42
C VAL A 149 -3.45 -5.31 16.35
N ALA A 150 -4.64 -4.77 16.07
CA ALA A 150 -4.84 -3.33 15.97
C ALA A 150 -4.55 -2.61 17.27
N GLU A 151 -5.09 -3.08 18.40
CA GLU A 151 -4.80 -2.50 19.71
C GLU A 151 -3.31 -2.57 20.05
N GLY A 152 -2.67 -3.72 19.81
CA GLY A 152 -1.24 -3.90 20.07
C GLY A 152 -0.38 -2.90 19.29
N ILE A 153 -0.69 -2.70 18.01
CA ILE A 153 0.04 -1.74 17.17
C ILE A 153 -0.23 -0.30 17.59
N LEU A 154 -1.47 0.06 17.88
CA LEU A 154 -1.80 1.43 18.31
C LEU A 154 -1.12 1.77 19.64
N ASN A 155 -1.06 0.83 20.58
CA ASN A 155 -0.37 1.03 21.85
C ASN A 155 1.15 1.14 21.67
N ASP A 156 1.75 0.26 20.86
CA ASP A 156 3.18 0.35 20.52
C ASP A 156 3.54 1.69 19.83
N MET A 157 2.65 2.20 18.97
CA MET A 157 2.82 3.52 18.35
C MET A 157 2.78 4.66 19.38
N VAL A 158 1.92 4.58 20.41
CA VAL A 158 1.89 5.55 21.51
C VAL A 158 3.16 5.50 22.34
N GLU A 159 3.60 4.30 22.71
CA GLU A 159 4.83 4.10 23.51
C GLU A 159 6.07 4.67 22.81
N LYS A 160 6.11 4.58 21.47
CA LYS A 160 7.19 5.14 20.63
C LYS A 160 7.00 6.62 20.29
N GLY A 161 5.92 7.26 20.73
CA GLY A 161 5.61 8.66 20.41
C GLY A 161 5.26 8.89 18.93
N GLU A 162 4.89 7.84 18.19
CA GLU A 162 4.51 7.90 16.78
C GLU A 162 3.04 8.30 16.58
N TYR A 163 2.21 8.15 17.61
CA TYR A 163 0.77 8.41 17.53
C TYR A 163 0.19 8.83 18.88
N VAL A 164 -0.87 9.64 18.84
CA VAL A 164 -1.69 9.96 20.01
C VAL A 164 -3.06 9.36 19.78
N ARG A 165 -3.46 8.43 20.65
CA ARG A 165 -4.74 7.76 20.51
C ARG A 165 -5.90 8.72 20.80
N THR A 166 -6.89 8.70 19.92
CA THR A 166 -8.18 9.36 20.11
C THR A 166 -9.22 8.44 20.75
N MET A 167 -9.01 7.12 20.70
CA MET A 167 -9.98 6.12 21.19
C MET A 167 -9.38 5.12 22.20
N GLY A 168 -8.26 5.46 22.84
CA GLY A 168 -7.58 4.57 23.80
C GLY A 168 -8.16 4.52 25.21
N GLY A 169 -9.21 5.31 25.51
CA GLY A 169 -9.87 5.32 26.81
C GLY A 169 -10.90 4.20 26.97
N LEU A 170 -11.37 3.97 28.21
CA LEU A 170 -12.52 3.09 28.46
C LEU A 170 -13.74 3.56 27.67
N SER A 171 -14.54 2.60 27.18
CA SER A 171 -15.87 2.92 26.65
C SER A 171 -16.77 3.50 27.75
N GLU A 172 -17.80 4.25 27.37
CA GLU A 172 -18.76 4.81 28.35
C GLU A 172 -19.41 3.70 29.21
N ASP A 173 -19.73 2.56 28.60
CA ASP A 173 -20.26 1.39 29.32
C ASP A 173 -19.25 0.82 30.33
N ALA A 174 -17.97 0.73 29.94
CA ALA A 174 -16.93 0.25 30.82
C ALA A 174 -16.67 1.24 31.98
N LYS A 175 -16.73 2.56 31.71
CA LYS A 175 -16.66 3.61 32.73
C LYS A 175 -17.84 3.51 33.71
N ALA A 176 -19.06 3.33 33.19
CA ALA A 176 -20.27 3.19 34.00
C ALA A 176 -20.19 1.95 34.90
N LYS A 177 -19.74 0.81 34.35
CA LYS A 177 -19.54 -0.43 35.11
C LYS A 177 -18.48 -0.26 36.21
N ALA A 178 -17.32 0.33 35.89
CA ALA A 178 -16.27 0.57 36.88
C ALA A 178 -16.72 1.50 38.01
N LYS A 179 -17.52 2.54 37.69
CA LYS A 179 -18.12 3.43 38.68
C LYS A 179 -19.08 2.68 39.60
N ALA A 180 -19.99 1.88 39.04
CA ALA A 180 -20.94 1.10 39.83
C ALA A 180 -20.24 0.09 40.76
N GLU A 181 -19.18 -0.56 40.29
CA GLU A 181 -18.36 -1.47 41.10
C GLU A 181 -17.61 -0.76 42.22
N ALA A 182 -17.15 0.49 42.01
CA ALA A 182 -16.50 1.29 43.03
C ALA A 182 -17.49 1.77 44.10
N GLU A 183 -18.68 2.23 43.70
CA GLU A 183 -19.74 2.65 44.62
C GLU A 183 -20.20 1.49 45.51
N ALA A 184 -20.35 0.28 44.95
CA ALA A 184 -20.73 -0.93 45.69
C ALA A 184 -19.66 -1.45 46.68
N LYS A 185 -18.38 -1.06 46.52
CA LYS A 185 -17.30 -1.41 47.46
C LYS A 185 -17.17 -0.43 48.63
N CYS A 186 -17.76 0.76 48.52
CA CYS A 186 -17.76 1.78 49.57
C CYS A 186 -19.02 1.74 50.47
N SER A 187 -20.01 0.93 50.11
CA SER A 187 -21.22 0.64 50.89
C SER A 187 -21.08 -0.65 51.69
#